data_AF-A0A6G1RZI2-F1
#
_entry.id   AF-A0A6G1RZI2-F1
#
_cell.length_a   1.000
_cell.length_b   1.000
_cell.length_c   1.000
_cell.angle_alpha   90.00
_cell.angle_beta   90.00
_cell.angle_gamma   90.00
#
_symmetry.space_group_name_H-M   'P 1'
#
loop_
_entity.id
_entity.type
_entity.pdbx_description
1 polymer ?
#
loop_
_entity_poly.entity_id
_entity_poly.type
_entity_poly.pdbx_seq_one_letter_code
_entity_poly.pdbx_strand_id
1 'polypeptide(L)'
;QVPLPQLQVLQTALCCFTSACVSFPAECEHVQYVLSSLALSFFELLLFFGKDEFYEDPLKDILGSIQECQNLLNRYRNMNLELVTRIIRDGGPWEDPVLQAILKAKPVSQ
;
A
#
# COMPACT_ATOMS: atom_id res chain seq x y z
N GLN A 1 -7.28 -2.30 -18.18
CA GLN A 1 -7.59 -3.49 -17.34
C GLN A 1 -6.29 -3.97 -16.70
N VAL A 2 -6.39 -4.64 -15.55
CA VAL A 2 -5.33 -5.35 -14.79
C VAL A 2 -4.63 -4.62 -13.62
N PRO A 3 -5.32 -3.93 -12.68
CA PRO A 3 -4.71 -3.69 -11.36
C PRO A 3 -5.01 -4.83 -10.37
N LEU A 4 -6.20 -5.44 -10.43
CA LEU A 4 -6.64 -6.40 -9.41
C LEU A 4 -5.78 -7.68 -9.30
N PRO A 5 -5.44 -8.40 -10.39
CA PRO A 5 -4.54 -9.56 -10.28
C PRO A 5 -3.14 -9.20 -9.77
N GLN A 6 -2.62 -8.03 -10.15
CA GLN A 6 -1.33 -7.56 -9.67
C GLN A 6 -1.38 -7.21 -8.18
N LEU A 7 -2.47 -6.59 -7.73
CA LEU A 7 -2.69 -6.28 -6.32
C LEU A 7 -2.77 -7.55 -5.46
N GLN A 8 -3.40 -8.62 -5.96
CA GLN A 8 -3.42 -9.94 -5.30
C GLN A 8 -2.02 -10.56 -5.19
N VAL A 9 -1.18 -10.39 -6.21
CA VAL A 9 0.22 -10.83 -6.15
C VAL A 9 0.99 -10.06 -5.08
N LEU A 10 0.83 -8.73 -5.02
CA LEU A 10 1.48 -7.92 -3.98
C LEU A 10 0.96 -8.25 -2.57
N GLN A 11 -0.35 -8.47 -2.42
CA GLN A 11 -0.96 -8.91 -1.16
C GLN A 11 -0.32 -10.24 -0.70
N THR A 12 -0.24 -11.22 -1.60
CA THR A 12 0.38 -12.52 -1.30
C THR A 12 1.85 -12.33 -0.91
N ALA A 13 2.60 -11.51 -1.65
CA ALA A 13 3.99 -11.20 -1.35
C ALA A 13 4.16 -10.59 0.06
N LEU A 14 3.30 -9.63 0.43
CA LEU A 14 3.31 -9.02 1.76
C LEU A 14 2.97 -10.03 2.87
N CYS A 15 1.95 -10.86 2.68
CA CYS A 15 1.56 -11.89 3.65
C CYS A 15 2.70 -12.91 3.88
N CYS A 16 3.29 -13.41 2.81
CA CYS A 16 4.43 -14.33 2.87
C CYS A 16 5.64 -13.67 3.55
N PHE A 17 5.96 -12.42 3.16
CA PHE A 17 7.07 -11.68 3.74
C PHE A 17 6.86 -11.40 5.23
N THR A 18 5.64 -11.05 5.65
CA THR A 18 5.28 -10.84 7.05
C THR A 18 5.59 -12.07 7.90
N SER A 19 5.30 -13.27 7.37
CA SER A 19 5.56 -14.53 8.05
C SER A 19 7.05 -14.87 8.09
N ALA A 20 7.79 -14.60 7.01
CA ALA A 20 9.21 -14.92 6.89
C ALA A 20 10.12 -13.95 7.65
N CYS A 21 9.73 -12.68 7.76
CA CYS A 21 10.63 -11.64 8.24
C CYS A 21 10.81 -11.62 9.77
N VAL A 22 9.99 -12.35 10.54
CA VAL A 22 9.97 -12.31 12.02
C VAL A 22 11.33 -12.55 12.69
N SER A 23 12.21 -13.29 12.01
CA SER A 23 13.55 -13.65 12.47
C SER A 23 14.59 -12.52 12.31
N PHE A 24 14.28 -11.45 11.58
CA PHE A 24 15.20 -10.32 11.38
C PHE A 24 15.02 -9.24 12.46
N PRO A 25 16.09 -8.57 12.91
CA PRO A 25 15.97 -7.44 13.86
C PRO A 25 15.18 -6.27 13.26
N ALA A 26 14.60 -5.42 14.10
CA ALA A 26 13.76 -4.29 13.67
C ALA A 26 14.51 -3.28 12.79
N GLU A 27 15.83 -3.20 12.96
CA GLU A 27 16.75 -2.31 12.26
C GLU A 27 17.30 -2.92 10.96
N CYS A 28 16.81 -4.10 10.55
CA CYS A 28 17.29 -4.76 9.33
C CYS A 28 16.98 -3.94 8.08
N GLU A 29 18.02 -3.35 7.48
CA GLU A 29 17.91 -2.50 6.28
C GLU A 29 17.27 -3.23 5.08
N HIS A 30 17.55 -4.51 4.93
CA HIS A 30 16.95 -5.31 3.85
C HIS A 30 15.45 -5.46 4.03
N VAL A 31 14.97 -5.59 5.27
CA VAL A 31 13.54 -5.60 5.56
C VAL A 31 12.94 -4.22 5.25
N GLN A 32 13.59 -3.13 5.66
CA GLN A 32 13.14 -1.78 5.34
C GLN A 32 13.00 -1.56 3.83
N TYR A 33 14.00 -1.98 3.06
CA TYR A 33 14.01 -1.84 1.61
C TYR A 33 12.85 -2.60 0.95
N VAL A 34 12.62 -3.86 1.35
CA VAL A 34 11.53 -4.67 0.80
C VAL A 34 10.17 -4.06 1.15
N LEU A 35 9.96 -3.64 2.41
CA LEU A 35 8.71 -3.02 2.83
C LEU A 35 8.43 -1.71 2.08
N SER A 36 9.46 -0.88 1.89
CA SER A 36 9.33 0.36 1.11
C SER A 36 9.04 0.09 -0.37
N SER A 37 9.69 -0.91 -0.96
CA SER A 37 9.42 -1.31 -2.35
C SER A 37 7.98 -1.80 -2.52
N LEU A 38 7.52 -2.68 -1.63
CA LEU A 38 6.14 -3.17 -1.64
C LEU A 38 5.13 -2.03 -1.43
N ALA A 39 5.37 -1.14 -0.48
CA ALA A 39 4.48 -0.02 -0.19
C ALA A 39 4.32 0.93 -1.39
N LEU A 40 5.40 1.22 -2.11
CA LEU A 40 5.36 2.00 -3.34
C LEU A 40 4.57 1.27 -4.44
N SER A 41 4.83 -0.01 -4.68
CA SER A 41 4.08 -0.78 -5.69
C SER A 41 2.59 -0.89 -5.34
N PHE A 42 2.23 -1.01 -4.05
CA PHE A 42 0.83 -0.94 -3.63
C PHE A 42 0.24 0.42 -3.98
N PHE A 43 0.89 1.51 -3.56
CA PHE A 43 0.39 2.86 -3.81
C PHE A 43 0.19 3.15 -5.30
N GLU A 44 1.14 2.75 -6.15
CA GLU A 44 1.03 2.86 -7.61
C GLU A 44 -0.21 2.13 -8.14
N LEU A 45 -0.45 0.90 -7.70
CA LEU A 45 -1.65 0.15 -8.10
C LEU A 45 -2.94 0.78 -7.58
N LEU A 46 -2.94 1.34 -6.37
CA LEU A 46 -4.10 2.01 -5.78
C LEU A 46 -4.57 3.21 -6.61
N LEU A 47 -3.66 3.89 -7.32
CA LEU A 47 -3.98 5.02 -8.20
C LEU A 47 -4.78 4.61 -9.45
N PHE A 48 -4.86 3.31 -9.78
CA PHE A 48 -5.66 2.83 -10.91
C PHE A 48 -7.13 2.56 -10.55
N PHE A 49 -7.48 2.56 -9.26
CA PHE A 49 -8.85 2.34 -8.80
C PHE A 49 -9.53 3.69 -8.53
N GLY A 50 -10.78 3.83 -8.94
CA GLY A 50 -11.63 4.95 -8.59
C GLY A 50 -12.10 4.90 -7.14
N LYS A 51 -12.57 6.05 -6.63
CA LYS A 51 -13.09 6.18 -5.25
C LYS A 51 -14.16 5.14 -4.91
N ASP A 52 -15.07 4.87 -5.83
CA ASP A 52 -16.19 3.96 -5.60
C ASP A 52 -15.76 2.49 -5.56
N GLU A 53 -14.61 2.14 -6.14
CA GLU A 53 -14.11 0.76 -6.18
C GLU A 53 -13.51 0.31 -4.83
N PHE A 54 -13.06 1.23 -3.98
CA PHE A 54 -12.39 0.91 -2.70
C PHE A 54 -13.28 0.22 -1.67
N TYR A 55 -14.60 0.37 -1.79
CA TYR A 55 -15.57 -0.21 -0.87
C TYR A 55 -16.15 -1.54 -1.37
N GLU A 56 -15.80 -1.95 -2.59
CA GLU A 56 -16.36 -3.11 -3.25
C GLU A 56 -15.45 -4.33 -3.13
N ASP A 57 -16.08 -5.50 -3.07
CA ASP A 57 -15.36 -6.77 -3.16
C ASP A 57 -14.90 -7.00 -4.62
N PRO A 58 -13.70 -7.55 -4.85
CA PRO A 58 -12.78 -8.15 -3.86
C PRO A 58 -11.69 -7.19 -3.35
N LEU A 59 -11.71 -5.91 -3.76
CA LEU A 59 -10.66 -4.95 -3.39
C LEU A 59 -10.63 -4.75 -1.87
N LYS A 60 -11.79 -4.59 -1.25
CA LYS A 60 -11.92 -4.44 0.21
C LYS A 60 -11.21 -5.54 1.01
N ASP A 61 -11.39 -6.81 0.63
CA ASP A 61 -10.74 -7.95 1.31
C ASP A 61 -9.20 -7.93 1.18
N ILE A 62 -8.72 -7.57 -0.01
CA ILE A 62 -7.29 -7.43 -0.27
C ILE A 62 -6.69 -6.33 0.62
N LEU A 63 -7.36 -5.18 0.68
CA LEU A 63 -6.96 -4.04 1.50
C LEU A 63 -6.99 -4.37 3.00
N GLY A 64 -7.99 -5.16 3.45
CA GLY A 64 -8.07 -5.68 4.81
C GLY A 64 -6.84 -6.52 5.19
N SER A 65 -6.42 -7.42 4.31
CA SER A 65 -5.23 -8.27 4.53
C SER A 65 -3.95 -7.45 4.69
N ILE A 66 -3.82 -6.34 3.96
CA ILE A 66 -2.66 -5.43 4.08
C ILE A 66 -2.64 -4.78 5.47
N GLN A 67 -3.80 -4.36 5.99
CA GLN A 67 -3.91 -3.79 7.34
C GLN A 67 -3.54 -4.81 8.42
N GLU A 68 -3.93 -6.06 8.26
CA GLU A 68 -3.56 -7.15 9.18
C GLU A 68 -2.04 -7.38 9.20
N CYS A 69 -1.42 -7.43 8.02
CA CYS A 69 0.04 -7.54 7.91
C CYS A 69 0.75 -6.37 8.59
N GLN A 70 0.23 -5.15 8.46
CA GLN A 70 0.83 -3.97 9.07
C GLN A 70 0.93 -4.05 10.59
N ASN A 71 -0.04 -4.69 11.27
CA ASN A 71 0.02 -4.86 12.72
C ASN A 71 1.26 -5.64 13.17
N LEU A 72 1.66 -6.65 12.39
CA LEU A 72 2.85 -7.46 12.64
C LEU A 72 4.14 -6.75 12.20
N LEU A 73 4.07 -6.01 11.11
CA LEU A 73 5.20 -5.30 10.51
C LEU A 73 5.52 -3.96 11.21
N ASN A 74 4.63 -3.43 12.05
CA ASN A 74 4.82 -2.16 12.77
C ASN A 74 6.10 -2.12 13.62
N ARG A 75 6.64 -3.28 14.03
CA ARG A 75 7.94 -3.36 14.72
C ARG A 75 9.09 -2.76 13.90
N TYR A 76 8.99 -2.80 12.56
CA TYR A 76 10.00 -2.26 11.66
C TYR A 76 9.85 -0.76 11.44
N ARG A 77 8.74 -0.12 11.86
CA ARG A 77 8.56 1.34 11.73
C ARG A 77 8.82 1.87 10.30
N ASN A 78 8.46 1.08 9.29
CA ASN A 78 8.68 1.47 7.90
C ASN A 78 7.68 2.57 7.51
N MET A 79 8.18 3.79 7.34
CA MET A 79 7.36 4.97 7.06
C MET A 79 6.49 4.80 5.81
N ASN A 80 7.05 4.23 4.73
CA ASN A 80 6.31 4.05 3.47
C ASN A 80 5.12 3.10 3.65
N LEU A 81 5.32 2.00 4.38
CA LEU A 81 4.25 1.06 4.69
C LEU A 81 3.19 1.69 5.61
N GLU A 82 3.61 2.44 6.63
CA GLU A 82 2.67 3.19 7.49
C GLU A 82 1.81 4.18 6.70
N LEU A 83 2.42 4.91 5.75
CA LEU A 83 1.72 5.86 4.89
C LEU A 83 0.73 5.16 3.96
N VAL A 84 1.12 4.08 3.28
CA VAL A 84 0.19 3.40 2.37
C VAL A 84 -0.96 2.75 3.14
N THR A 85 -0.72 2.16 4.31
CA THR A 85 -1.80 1.60 5.14
C THR A 85 -2.75 2.69 5.64
N ARG A 86 -2.23 3.87 5.98
CA ARG A 86 -3.06 5.03 6.33
C ARG A 86 -3.94 5.44 5.15
N ILE A 87 -3.38 5.58 3.96
CA ILE A 87 -4.13 5.94 2.75
C ILE A 87 -5.25 4.93 2.48
N ILE A 88 -4.96 3.64 2.60
CA ILE A 88 -5.96 2.57 2.45
C ILE A 88 -7.09 2.74 3.47
N ARG A 89 -6.76 2.95 4.74
CA ARG A 89 -7.76 3.14 5.81
C ARG A 89 -8.61 4.38 5.61
N ASP A 90 -8.02 5.43 5.08
CA ASP A 90 -8.67 6.73 4.89
C ASP A 90 -9.57 6.75 3.63
N GLY A 91 -9.69 5.63 2.90
CA GLY A 91 -10.60 5.50 1.74
C GLY A 91 -9.90 5.56 0.38
N GLY A 92 -8.57 5.52 0.38
CA GLY A 92 -7.74 5.50 -0.83
C GLY A 92 -7.04 6.83 -1.12
N PRO A 93 -6.17 6.87 -2.15
CA PRO A 93 -5.33 8.03 -2.47
C PRO A 93 -6.13 9.32 -2.75
N TRP A 94 -7.38 9.18 -3.17
CA TRP A 94 -8.25 10.29 -3.53
C TRP A 94 -8.84 11.01 -2.33
N GLU A 95 -8.82 10.44 -1.13
CA GLU A 95 -9.32 11.13 0.08
C GLU A 95 -8.29 12.07 0.68
N ASP A 96 -7.00 11.93 0.32
CA ASP A 96 -5.94 12.79 0.82
C ASP A 96 -5.96 14.17 0.11
N PRO A 97 -6.11 15.29 0.86
CA PRO A 97 -6.24 16.61 0.26
C PRO A 97 -4.97 17.09 -0.45
N VAL A 98 -3.78 16.63 -0.02
CA VAL A 98 -2.50 16.97 -0.65
C VAL A 98 -2.38 16.21 -1.96
N LEU A 99 -2.68 14.90 -1.98
CA LEU A 99 -2.71 14.12 -3.21
C LEU A 99 -3.76 14.64 -4.19
N GLN A 100 -4.96 15.02 -3.72
CA GLN A 100 -5.94 15.67 -4.57
C GLN A 100 -5.38 16.94 -5.21
N ALA A 101 -4.67 17.78 -4.46
CA ALA A 101 -4.06 18.99 -4.99
C ALA A 101 -2.99 18.68 -6.06
N ILE A 102 -2.15 17.67 -5.83
CA ILE A 102 -1.11 17.21 -6.77
C ILE A 102 -1.75 16.65 -8.05
N LEU A 103 -2.76 15.79 -7.92
CA LEU A 103 -3.41 15.12 -9.05
C LEU A 103 -4.30 16.07 -9.87
N LYS A 104 -4.82 17.14 -9.25
CA LYS A 104 -5.56 18.23 -9.92
C LYS A 104 -4.65 19.29 -10.52
N ALA A 105 -3.37 19.34 -10.15
CA ALA A 105 -2.43 20.28 -10.73
C ALA A 105 -2.32 19.99 -12.24
N LYS A 106 -2.67 20.97 -13.07
CA LYS A 106 -2.54 20.82 -14.53
C LYS A 106 -1.07 20.60 -14.88
N PRO A 107 -0.75 19.71 -15.84
CA PRO A 107 0.60 19.66 -16.37
C PRO A 107 0.95 21.05 -16.89
N VAL A 108 2.10 21.58 -16.47
CA VAL A 108 2.65 22.79 -17.07
C VAL A 108 2.82 22.46 -18.55
N SER A 109 2.02 23.11 -19.40
CA SER A 109 2.17 22.97 -20.85
C SER A 109 3.61 23.33 -21.21
N GLN A 110 4.37 22.35 -21.68
CA GLN A 110 5.65 22.59 -22.34
C GLN A 110 5.42 23.09 -23.76
#